data_AF-R9MR65-F1
#
_entry.id   AF-R9MR65-F1
#
_cell.length_a   1.000
_cell.length_b   1.000
_cell.length_c   1.000
_cell.angle_alpha   90.00
_cell.angle_beta   90.00
_cell.angle_gamma   90.00
#
_symmetry.space_group_name_H-M   'P 1'
#
loop_
_entity.id
_entity.type
_entity.pdbx_description
1 polymer ?
#
loop_
_entity_poly.entity_id
_entity_poly.type
_entity_poly.pdbx_seq_one_letter_code
_entity_poly.pdbx_strand_id
1 'polypeptide(L)'
;MSSLLFSFYFFILNNRDYTYRKNETEDMFKKITSLFIICCLCIFVTACGPSEEKVAQAQQKYAQLAEIHNQVVEAHNDVDNNSLDEALTELREKITEVEGYNLVEMDDEEIDILIQIMDALISSYERHLNTLTNMKGEEEAAVLVPIPVTLVNQTEISFTEIKLYESGDVGVHENLLFGINEFTQGETLTGLTLQRDVDNTPWILELVDVEGTVYQLELLAGEYTQEGIKLNLIYDAEQKIISLTT
;
A
#
# COMPACT_ATOMS: atom_id res chain seq x y z
N MET A 1 -26.75 16.48 -23.97
CA MET A 1 -27.38 15.17 -23.71
C MET A 1 -26.52 13.96 -24.15
N SER A 2 -25.25 14.11 -24.54
CA SER A 2 -24.45 12.99 -25.11
C SER A 2 -23.46 12.31 -24.15
N SER A 3 -23.09 12.91 -23.00
CA SER A 3 -22.08 12.30 -22.10
C SER A 3 -22.68 11.36 -21.05
N LEU A 4 -23.94 11.57 -20.65
CA LEU A 4 -24.62 10.72 -19.66
C LEU A 4 -24.96 9.33 -20.21
N LEU A 5 -25.20 9.20 -21.51
CA LEU A 5 -25.45 7.91 -22.15
C LEU A 5 -24.18 7.05 -22.27
N PHE A 6 -23.00 7.67 -22.39
CA PHE A 6 -21.72 6.95 -22.47
C PHE A 6 -21.28 6.40 -21.11
N SER A 7 -21.51 7.15 -20.03
CA SER A 7 -21.22 6.70 -18.66
C SER A 7 -22.13 5.55 -18.21
N PHE A 8 -23.41 5.58 -18.58
CA PHE A 8 -24.35 4.49 -18.26
C PHE A 8 -24.03 3.20 -19.03
N TYR A 9 -23.59 3.30 -20.30
CA TYR A 9 -23.23 2.13 -21.10
C TYR A 9 -21.93 1.48 -20.59
N PHE A 10 -20.95 2.27 -20.15
CA PHE A 10 -19.72 1.76 -19.55
C PHE A 10 -19.97 1.09 -18.19
N PHE A 11 -20.86 1.67 -17.36
CA PHE A 11 -21.24 1.07 -16.08
C PHE A 11 -22.00 -0.25 -16.26
N ILE A 12 -22.90 -0.34 -17.24
CA ILE A 12 -23.62 -1.59 -17.52
C ILE A 12 -22.68 -2.66 -18.07
N LEU A 13 -21.75 -2.34 -18.97
CA LEU A 13 -20.80 -3.32 -19.50
C LEU A 13 -19.84 -3.84 -18.42
N ASN A 14 -19.31 -2.95 -17.57
CA ASN A 14 -18.37 -3.33 -16.52
C ASN A 14 -19.05 -4.18 -15.42
N ASN A 15 -20.31 -3.86 -15.06
CA ASN A 15 -21.09 -4.70 -14.14
C ASN A 15 -21.49 -6.04 -14.76
N ARG A 16 -21.72 -6.10 -16.08
CA ARG A 16 -22.01 -7.35 -16.80
C ARG A 16 -20.79 -8.26 -16.84
N ASP A 17 -19.59 -7.72 -17.06
CA ASP A 17 -18.34 -8.46 -16.99
C ASP A 17 -18.03 -8.93 -15.56
N TYR A 18 -18.34 -8.12 -14.54
CA TYR A 18 -18.16 -8.51 -13.14
C TYR A 18 -19.12 -9.63 -12.72
N THR A 19 -20.39 -9.52 -13.10
CA THR A 19 -21.39 -10.59 -12.85
C THR A 19 -21.08 -11.84 -13.68
N TYR A 20 -20.63 -11.73 -14.92
CA TYR A 20 -20.24 -12.89 -15.73
C TYR A 20 -19.02 -13.62 -15.15
N ARG A 21 -17.98 -12.87 -14.74
CA ARG A 21 -16.76 -13.43 -14.13
C ARG A 21 -17.00 -14.01 -12.73
N LYS A 22 -17.92 -13.42 -11.95
CA LYS A 22 -18.39 -13.97 -10.66
C LYS A 22 -19.18 -15.26 -10.86
N ASN A 23 -20.01 -15.33 -11.90
CA ASN A 23 -20.80 -16.52 -12.20
C ASN A 23 -19.93 -17.68 -12.72
N GLU A 24 -18.87 -17.42 -13.50
CA GLU A 24 -17.90 -18.45 -13.92
C GLU A 24 -17.03 -18.94 -12.75
N THR A 25 -16.64 -18.06 -11.83
CA THR A 25 -15.89 -18.46 -10.62
C THR A 25 -16.79 -19.23 -9.66
N GLU A 26 -18.03 -18.81 -9.41
CA GLU A 26 -18.98 -19.59 -8.61
C GLU A 26 -19.34 -20.94 -9.26
N ASP A 27 -19.40 -21.04 -10.59
CA ASP A 27 -19.66 -22.31 -11.31
C ASP A 27 -18.42 -23.24 -11.32
N MET A 28 -17.19 -22.69 -11.37
CA MET A 28 -15.97 -23.45 -11.13
C MET A 28 -15.86 -23.91 -9.67
N PHE A 29 -16.14 -23.05 -8.69
CA PHE A 29 -16.15 -23.44 -7.27
C PHE A 29 -17.23 -24.47 -6.96
N LYS A 30 -18.40 -24.41 -7.60
CA LYS A 30 -19.42 -25.49 -7.53
C LYS A 30 -18.98 -26.80 -8.17
N LYS A 31 -18.29 -26.74 -9.32
CA LYS A 31 -17.71 -27.94 -9.96
C LYS A 31 -16.58 -28.54 -9.12
N ILE A 32 -15.77 -27.72 -8.45
CA ILE A 32 -14.66 -28.14 -7.59
C ILE A 32 -15.19 -28.70 -6.26
N THR A 33 -16.14 -28.03 -5.60
CA THR A 33 -16.84 -28.58 -4.40
C THR A 33 -17.63 -29.85 -4.71
N SER A 34 -18.17 -29.99 -5.93
CA SER A 34 -18.78 -31.24 -6.40
C SER A 34 -17.78 -32.35 -6.72
N LEU A 35 -16.50 -32.01 -6.98
CA LEU A 35 -15.42 -32.98 -7.19
C LEU A 35 -14.85 -33.48 -5.87
N PHE A 36 -14.89 -32.66 -4.81
CA PHE A 36 -14.42 -32.99 -3.46
C PHE A 36 -15.15 -34.18 -2.79
N ILE A 37 -16.35 -34.53 -3.25
CA ILE A 37 -17.16 -35.63 -2.67
C ILE A 37 -16.91 -36.98 -3.36
N ILE A 38 -16.22 -37.02 -4.51
CA ILE A 38 -16.12 -38.23 -5.34
C ILE A 38 -14.76 -38.96 -5.26
N CYS A 39 -13.74 -38.42 -4.58
CA CYS A 39 -12.44 -39.07 -4.42
C CYS A 39 -12.37 -40.14 -3.30
N CYS A 40 -13.50 -40.59 -2.72
CA CYS A 40 -13.51 -41.64 -1.69
C CYS A 40 -13.66 -43.08 -2.22
N LEU A 41 -13.44 -43.36 -3.51
CA LEU A 41 -13.59 -44.73 -4.06
C LEU A 41 -12.31 -45.26 -4.73
N CYS A 42 -11.52 -45.91 -3.88
CA CYS A 42 -10.56 -46.99 -4.09
C CYS A 42 -10.13 -47.33 -5.55
N ILE A 43 -8.83 -47.27 -5.82
CA ILE A 43 -8.17 -48.24 -6.70
C ILE A 43 -6.87 -48.72 -6.05
N PHE A 44 -6.73 -50.04 -5.93
CA PHE A 44 -5.57 -50.74 -5.39
C PHE A 44 -4.45 -50.94 -6.44
N VAL A 45 -3.20 -50.90 -5.96
CA VAL A 45 -1.95 -51.51 -6.49
C VAL A 45 -1.25 -50.84 -7.69
N THR A 46 -0.27 -49.97 -7.39
CA THR A 46 1.16 -50.34 -7.32
C THR A 46 1.84 -49.46 -6.26
N ALA A 47 2.39 -50.05 -5.20
CA ALA A 47 3.16 -49.31 -4.20
C ALA A 47 4.55 -48.97 -4.76
N CYS A 48 4.61 -47.98 -5.65
CA CYS A 48 5.79 -47.15 -5.78
C CYS A 48 5.52 -45.96 -4.85
N GLY A 49 6.34 -45.80 -3.81
CA GLY A 49 6.31 -44.56 -3.04
C GLY A 49 6.58 -43.35 -3.94
N PRO A 50 6.37 -42.14 -3.42
CA PRO A 50 6.50 -40.93 -4.22
C PRO A 50 7.95 -40.76 -4.69
N SER A 51 8.11 -40.14 -5.85
CA SER A 51 9.40 -39.72 -6.34
C SER A 51 9.98 -38.61 -5.46
N GLU A 52 11.30 -38.63 -5.26
CA GLU A 52 12.01 -37.57 -4.50
C GLU A 52 11.77 -36.18 -5.09
N GLU A 53 11.60 -36.10 -6.42
CA GLU A 53 11.29 -34.86 -7.14
C GLU A 53 9.93 -34.29 -6.72
N LYS A 54 8.87 -35.12 -6.67
CA LYS A 54 7.52 -34.68 -6.31
C LYS A 54 7.43 -34.28 -4.85
N VAL A 55 8.07 -35.03 -3.96
CA VAL A 55 8.19 -34.67 -2.55
C VAL A 55 8.87 -33.31 -2.39
N ALA A 56 9.97 -33.06 -3.11
CA ALA A 56 10.67 -31.77 -3.06
C ALA A 56 9.81 -30.61 -3.59
N GLN A 57 9.05 -30.82 -4.68
CA GLN A 57 8.13 -29.81 -5.22
C GLN A 57 7.02 -29.47 -4.22
N ALA A 58 6.42 -30.48 -3.57
CA ALA A 58 5.41 -30.27 -2.55
C ALA A 58 5.99 -29.51 -1.34
N GLN A 59 7.18 -29.88 -0.87
CA GLN A 59 7.87 -29.17 0.22
C GLN A 59 8.15 -27.70 -0.11
N GLN A 60 8.56 -27.41 -1.36
CA GLN A 60 8.72 -26.04 -1.82
C GLN A 60 7.41 -25.26 -1.75
N LYS A 61 6.28 -25.89 -2.12
CA LYS A 61 4.96 -25.26 -2.07
C LYS A 61 4.47 -25.03 -0.65
N TYR A 62 4.73 -25.95 0.28
CA TYR A 62 4.49 -25.73 1.71
C TYR A 62 5.25 -24.49 2.22
N ALA A 63 6.53 -24.35 1.86
CA ALA A 63 7.32 -23.18 2.25
C ALA A 63 6.76 -21.87 1.66
N GLN A 64 6.33 -21.88 0.40
CA GLN A 64 5.68 -20.72 -0.24
C GLN A 64 4.36 -20.37 0.44
N LEU A 65 3.55 -21.37 0.80
CA LEU A 65 2.27 -21.18 1.48
C LEU A 65 2.45 -20.58 2.88
N ALA A 66 3.46 -21.03 3.63
CA ALA A 66 3.80 -20.47 4.93
C ALA A 66 4.27 -19.01 4.83
N GLU A 67 5.09 -18.69 3.83
CA GLU A 67 5.58 -17.33 3.59
C GLU A 67 4.43 -16.37 3.28
N ILE A 68 3.57 -16.70 2.31
CA ILE A 68 2.45 -15.83 1.95
C ILE A 68 1.42 -15.72 3.08
N HIS A 69 1.22 -16.78 3.88
CA HIS A 69 0.40 -16.72 5.08
C HIS A 69 0.91 -15.67 6.06
N ASN A 70 2.22 -15.66 6.35
CA ASN A 70 2.83 -14.70 7.26
C ASN A 70 2.68 -13.27 6.76
N GLN A 71 2.96 -13.03 5.47
CA GLN A 71 2.81 -11.71 4.85
C GLN A 71 1.37 -11.20 4.94
N VAL A 72 0.38 -12.07 4.74
CA VAL A 72 -1.04 -11.70 4.88
C VAL A 72 -1.43 -11.45 6.33
N VAL A 73 -0.93 -12.23 7.29
CA VAL A 73 -1.19 -11.99 8.72
C VAL A 73 -0.60 -10.65 9.15
N GLU A 74 0.62 -10.33 8.72
CA GLU A 74 1.26 -9.04 8.99
C GLU A 74 0.44 -7.88 8.41
N ALA A 75 0.16 -7.92 7.09
CA ALA A 75 -0.63 -6.89 6.42
C ALA A 75 -2.04 -6.73 7.00
N HIS A 76 -2.65 -7.81 7.49
CA HIS A 76 -3.97 -7.77 8.13
C HIS A 76 -3.93 -7.09 9.49
N ASN A 77 -2.86 -7.27 10.28
CA ASN A 77 -2.73 -6.60 11.57
C ASN A 77 -2.54 -5.08 11.44
N ASP A 78 -2.09 -4.62 10.27
CA ASP A 78 -1.84 -3.20 9.99
C ASP A 78 -3.04 -2.45 9.39
N VAL A 79 -4.14 -3.16 9.12
CA VAL A 79 -5.38 -2.64 8.54
C VAL A 79 -6.50 -2.71 9.59
N ASP A 80 -7.21 -1.59 9.82
CA ASP A 80 -8.29 -1.54 10.82
C ASP A 80 -9.59 -2.21 10.32
N ASN A 81 -9.70 -2.42 9.02
CA ASN A 81 -10.86 -3.01 8.35
C ASN A 81 -10.94 -4.54 8.53
N ASN A 82 -11.98 -5.02 9.20
CA ASN A 82 -12.23 -6.44 9.49
C ASN A 82 -13.04 -7.21 8.43
N SER A 83 -13.26 -6.64 7.25
CA SER A 83 -14.10 -7.25 6.21
C SER A 83 -13.55 -8.55 5.63
N LEU A 84 -12.27 -8.86 5.87
CA LEU A 84 -11.59 -10.06 5.39
C LEU A 84 -11.39 -11.15 6.46
N ASP A 85 -11.75 -10.90 7.72
CA ASP A 85 -11.54 -11.82 8.85
C ASP A 85 -12.05 -13.25 8.59
N GLU A 86 -13.28 -13.35 8.08
CA GLU A 86 -13.94 -14.64 7.81
C GLU A 86 -13.20 -15.40 6.70
N ALA A 87 -12.88 -14.72 5.60
CA ALA A 87 -12.16 -15.32 4.47
C ALA A 87 -10.74 -15.78 4.86
N LEU A 88 -10.02 -14.99 5.67
CA LEU A 88 -8.69 -15.35 6.15
C LEU A 88 -8.73 -16.50 7.16
N THR A 89 -9.79 -16.58 7.97
CA THR A 89 -10.04 -17.70 8.88
C THR A 89 -10.28 -18.98 8.08
N GLU A 90 -11.15 -18.96 7.06
CA GLU A 90 -11.37 -20.13 6.19
C GLU A 90 -10.10 -20.59 5.48
N LEU A 91 -9.26 -19.66 5.02
CA LEU A 91 -7.99 -20.01 4.38
C LEU A 91 -7.01 -20.65 5.38
N ARG A 92 -6.97 -20.17 6.63
CA ARG A 92 -6.16 -20.78 7.69
C ARG A 92 -6.61 -22.21 8.00
N GLU A 93 -7.91 -22.46 8.04
CA GLU A 93 -8.45 -23.81 8.24
C GLU A 93 -8.02 -24.77 7.11
N LYS A 94 -8.04 -24.29 5.86
CA LYS A 94 -7.57 -25.06 4.69
C LYS A 94 -6.06 -25.32 4.72
N ILE A 95 -5.25 -24.39 5.24
CA ILE A 95 -3.81 -24.65 5.50
C ILE A 95 -3.66 -25.80 6.48
N THR A 96 -4.40 -25.79 7.60
CA THR A 96 -4.32 -26.87 8.61
C THR A 96 -4.72 -28.23 8.05
N GLU A 97 -5.71 -28.28 7.15
CA GLU A 97 -6.07 -29.49 6.41
C GLU A 97 -4.90 -29.97 5.53
N VAL A 98 -4.27 -29.04 4.80
CA VAL A 98 -3.15 -29.34 3.92
C VAL A 98 -1.91 -29.80 4.70
N GLU A 99 -1.58 -29.18 5.83
CA GLU A 99 -0.48 -29.61 6.72
C GLU A 99 -0.68 -31.02 7.31
N GLY A 100 -1.91 -31.54 7.27
CA GLY A 100 -2.24 -32.89 7.73
C GLY A 100 -1.84 -34.01 6.76
N TYR A 101 -1.51 -33.71 5.50
CA TYR A 101 -1.14 -34.74 4.52
C TYR A 101 0.29 -35.27 4.73
N ASN A 102 0.44 -36.59 4.77
CA ASN A 102 1.73 -37.26 4.87
C ASN A 102 2.27 -37.62 3.48
N LEU A 103 3.20 -36.81 2.96
CA LEU A 103 3.80 -37.02 1.64
C LEU A 103 4.38 -38.43 1.43
N VAL A 104 4.86 -39.10 2.49
CA VAL A 104 5.48 -40.44 2.40
C VAL A 104 4.45 -41.54 2.11
N GLU A 105 3.19 -41.29 2.45
CA GLU A 105 2.08 -42.23 2.25
C GLU A 105 1.34 -42.02 0.93
N MET A 106 1.71 -40.98 0.17
CA MET A 106 1.05 -40.58 -1.06
C MET A 106 1.79 -41.09 -2.30
N ASP A 107 1.05 -41.34 -3.38
CA ASP A 107 1.64 -41.52 -4.70
C ASP A 107 1.91 -40.18 -5.42
N ASP A 108 2.61 -40.23 -6.56
CA ASP A 108 2.99 -39.03 -7.31
C ASP A 108 1.76 -38.25 -7.82
N GLU A 109 0.69 -38.95 -8.22
CA GLU A 109 -0.56 -38.34 -8.68
C GLU A 109 -1.29 -37.62 -7.54
N GLU A 110 -1.34 -38.21 -6.34
CA GLU A 110 -1.88 -37.60 -5.13
C GLU A 110 -1.06 -36.36 -4.73
N ILE A 111 0.27 -36.42 -4.84
CA ILE A 111 1.14 -35.26 -4.60
C ILE A 111 0.88 -34.15 -5.63
N ASP A 112 0.65 -34.49 -6.89
CA ASP A 112 0.33 -33.51 -7.94
C ASP A 112 -1.00 -32.79 -7.68
N ILE A 113 -1.99 -33.49 -7.12
CA ILE A 113 -3.26 -32.88 -6.70
C ILE A 113 -3.02 -31.95 -5.51
N LEU A 114 -2.23 -32.38 -4.52
CA LEU A 114 -1.88 -31.57 -3.35
C LEU A 114 -1.14 -30.29 -3.74
N ILE A 115 -0.20 -30.37 -4.70
CA ILE A 115 0.49 -29.20 -5.26
C ILE A 115 -0.51 -28.22 -5.89
N GLN A 116 -1.48 -28.71 -6.67
CA GLN A 116 -2.51 -27.85 -7.26
C GLN A 116 -3.39 -27.18 -6.20
N ILE A 117 -3.71 -27.88 -5.11
CA ILE A 117 -4.44 -27.29 -3.97
C ILE A 117 -3.60 -26.17 -3.33
N MET A 118 -2.32 -26.41 -3.06
CA MET A 118 -1.42 -25.40 -2.50
C MET A 118 -1.28 -24.17 -3.43
N ASP A 119 -1.17 -24.37 -4.74
CA ASP A 119 -1.12 -23.27 -5.72
C ASP A 119 -2.39 -22.41 -5.72
N ALA A 120 -3.55 -23.05 -5.59
CA ALA A 120 -4.83 -22.34 -5.47
C ALA A 120 -4.92 -21.54 -4.15
N LEU A 121 -4.42 -22.10 -3.05
CA LEU A 121 -4.36 -21.42 -1.75
C LEU A 121 -3.40 -20.21 -1.80
N ILE A 122 -2.19 -20.39 -2.35
CA ILE A 122 -1.21 -19.32 -2.56
C ILE A 122 -1.85 -18.19 -3.37
N SER A 123 -2.47 -18.51 -4.50
CA SER A 123 -3.15 -17.52 -5.36
C SER A 123 -4.28 -16.77 -4.64
N SER A 124 -4.97 -17.43 -3.71
CA SER A 124 -6.00 -16.80 -2.89
C SER A 124 -5.37 -15.83 -1.88
N TYR A 125 -4.33 -16.26 -1.17
CA TYR A 125 -3.60 -15.41 -0.24
C TYR A 125 -2.97 -14.20 -0.93
N GLU A 126 -2.35 -14.34 -2.10
CA GLU A 126 -1.79 -13.22 -2.87
C GLU A 126 -2.87 -12.17 -3.23
N ARG A 127 -4.08 -12.63 -3.57
CA ARG A 127 -5.21 -11.72 -3.85
C ARG A 127 -5.64 -10.95 -2.60
N HIS A 128 -5.71 -11.63 -1.45
CA HIS A 128 -6.04 -10.98 -0.19
C HIS A 128 -4.93 -10.03 0.26
N LEU A 129 -3.65 -10.40 0.09
CA LEU A 129 -2.51 -9.53 0.37
C LEU A 129 -2.63 -8.22 -0.41
N ASN A 130 -2.84 -8.30 -1.73
CA ASN A 130 -3.03 -7.12 -2.56
C ASN A 130 -4.25 -6.29 -2.12
N THR A 131 -5.32 -6.94 -1.68
CA THR A 131 -6.50 -6.23 -1.16
C THR A 131 -6.18 -5.46 0.13
N LEU A 132 -5.47 -6.10 1.06
CA LEU A 132 -5.03 -5.49 2.32
C LEU A 132 -4.05 -4.32 2.09
N THR A 133 -3.08 -4.49 1.19
CA THR A 133 -2.16 -3.41 0.81
C THR A 133 -2.91 -2.21 0.22
N ASN A 134 -3.92 -2.45 -0.63
CA ASN A 134 -4.74 -1.37 -1.17
C ASN A 134 -5.62 -0.71 -0.09
N MET A 135 -6.21 -1.50 0.82
CA MET A 135 -6.98 -0.96 1.95
C MET A 135 -6.10 -0.08 2.85
N LYS A 136 -4.88 -0.51 3.16
CA LYS A 136 -3.92 0.28 3.92
C LYS A 136 -3.58 1.59 3.22
N GLY A 137 -3.27 1.53 1.92
CA GLY A 137 -3.00 2.73 1.12
C GLY A 137 -4.21 3.67 1.04
N GLU A 138 -5.44 3.14 1.00
CA GLU A 138 -6.67 3.94 1.05
C GLU A 138 -6.91 4.57 2.44
N GLU A 139 -6.65 3.83 3.52
CA GLU A 139 -6.71 4.33 4.90
C GLU A 139 -5.68 5.45 5.10
N GLU A 140 -4.45 5.28 4.65
CA GLU A 140 -3.39 6.30 4.71
C GLU A 140 -3.71 7.52 3.84
N ALA A 141 -4.18 7.31 2.60
CA ALA A 141 -4.57 8.39 1.70
C ALA A 141 -5.78 9.18 2.23
N ALA A 142 -6.73 8.51 2.89
CA ALA A 142 -7.87 9.15 3.54
C ALA A 142 -7.45 9.96 4.79
N VAL A 143 -6.25 9.74 5.32
CA VAL A 143 -5.68 10.46 6.46
C VAL A 143 -4.75 11.59 6.05
N LEU A 144 -4.49 11.84 4.75
CA LEU A 144 -3.78 13.06 4.33
C LEU A 144 -4.58 14.30 4.72
N VAL A 145 -4.18 14.90 5.83
CA VAL A 145 -4.80 16.11 6.38
C VAL A 145 -4.03 17.30 5.84
N PRO A 146 -4.66 18.17 5.03
CA PRO A 146 -4.02 19.37 4.55
C PRO A 146 -3.85 20.37 5.69
N ILE A 147 -2.63 20.86 5.89
CA ILE A 147 -2.28 21.87 6.89
C ILE A 147 -1.87 23.15 6.17
N PRO A 148 -2.68 24.22 6.22
CA PRO A 148 -2.29 25.50 5.65
C PRO A 148 -1.06 26.06 6.35
N VAL A 149 -0.07 26.51 5.58
CA VAL A 149 1.14 27.17 6.09
C VAL A 149 1.21 28.60 5.57
N THR A 150 1.53 29.51 6.48
CA THR A 150 1.88 30.88 6.15
C THR A 150 3.32 31.14 6.56
N LEU A 151 4.17 31.54 5.63
CA LEU A 151 5.55 31.96 5.93
C LEU A 151 5.62 33.48 6.02
N VAL A 152 6.39 34.00 6.97
CA VAL A 152 6.75 35.42 7.05
C VAL A 152 8.26 35.54 7.06
N ASN A 153 8.80 36.32 6.13
CA ASN A 153 10.23 36.60 6.13
C ASN A 153 10.54 37.70 7.17
N GLN A 154 11.02 37.33 8.35
CA GLN A 154 11.53 38.30 9.33
C GLN A 154 13.05 38.43 9.30
N THR A 155 13.70 37.82 8.31
CA THR A 155 15.13 37.94 8.07
C THR A 155 15.42 39.20 7.26
N GLU A 156 16.68 39.63 7.25
CA GLU A 156 17.18 40.65 6.32
C GLU A 156 17.57 40.06 4.95
N ILE A 157 17.42 38.73 4.78
CA ILE A 157 17.79 37.98 3.57
C ILE A 157 16.59 37.96 2.62
N SER A 158 16.85 38.11 1.33
CA SER A 158 15.85 37.92 0.27
C SER A 158 16.05 36.57 -0.40
N PHE A 159 14.96 35.82 -0.58
CA PHE A 159 15.00 34.49 -1.17
C PHE A 159 14.48 34.49 -2.61
N THR A 160 15.22 33.86 -3.51
CA THR A 160 14.89 33.73 -4.94
C THR A 160 14.17 32.42 -5.25
N GLU A 161 14.32 31.40 -4.40
CA GLU A 161 13.58 30.15 -4.49
C GLU A 161 13.06 29.71 -3.12
N ILE A 162 11.83 29.19 -3.13
CA ILE A 162 11.24 28.46 -2.00
C ILE A 162 10.70 27.16 -2.54
N LYS A 163 11.13 26.03 -1.97
CA LYS A 163 10.61 24.70 -2.31
C LYS A 163 10.10 24.02 -1.06
N LEU A 164 9.05 23.23 -1.22
CA LEU A 164 8.40 22.51 -0.14
C LEU A 164 8.08 21.11 -0.63
N TYR A 165 8.65 20.11 0.03
CA TYR A 165 8.54 18.71 -0.37
C TYR A 165 8.68 17.80 0.84
N GLU A 166 8.27 16.56 0.71
CA GLU A 166 8.34 15.57 1.78
C GLU A 166 9.76 15.02 1.94
N SER A 167 10.18 14.72 3.17
CA SER A 167 11.52 14.18 3.44
C SER A 167 11.69 12.82 2.77
N GLY A 168 12.76 12.67 1.99
CA GLY A 168 13.02 11.45 1.21
C GLY A 168 12.55 11.53 -0.25
N ASP A 169 11.84 12.59 -0.66
CA ASP A 169 11.55 12.84 -2.06
C ASP A 169 12.85 13.18 -2.83
N VAL A 170 13.13 12.39 -3.87
CA VAL A 170 14.31 12.52 -4.75
C VAL A 170 13.95 13.20 -6.08
N GLY A 171 12.73 13.69 -6.22
CA GLY A 171 12.22 14.38 -7.40
C GLY A 171 12.82 15.77 -7.64
N VAL A 172 12.42 16.37 -8.76
CA VAL A 172 12.68 17.80 -9.02
C VAL A 172 11.58 18.60 -8.35
N HIS A 173 11.94 19.37 -7.32
CA HIS A 173 10.99 20.19 -6.58
C HIS A 173 10.79 21.56 -7.25
N GLU A 174 9.54 21.97 -7.42
CA GLU A 174 9.19 23.24 -8.06
C GLU A 174 9.42 24.44 -7.12
N ASN A 175 9.79 25.59 -7.70
CA ASN A 175 9.83 26.85 -6.97
C ASN A 175 8.41 27.40 -6.77
N LEU A 176 8.07 27.69 -5.52
CA LEU A 176 6.74 28.13 -5.08
C LEU A 176 6.55 29.65 -5.12
N LEU A 177 7.58 30.43 -5.46
CA LEU A 177 7.47 31.88 -5.68
C LEU A 177 6.81 32.22 -7.01
N PHE A 178 5.58 31.75 -7.22
CA PHE A 178 4.85 31.99 -8.45
C PHE A 178 4.44 33.46 -8.59
N GLY A 179 5.03 34.17 -9.56
CA GLY A 179 4.71 35.57 -9.85
C GLY A 179 5.31 36.59 -8.89
N ILE A 180 6.17 36.13 -7.96
CA ILE A 180 6.95 36.97 -7.05
C ILE A 180 8.42 36.78 -7.42
N ASN A 181 9.15 37.86 -7.67
CA ASN A 181 10.55 37.74 -8.08
C ASN A 181 11.44 37.28 -6.91
N GLU A 182 11.22 37.82 -5.72
CA GLU A 182 11.99 37.54 -4.51
C GLU A 182 11.06 37.61 -3.30
N PHE A 183 11.26 36.72 -2.31
CA PHE A 183 10.59 36.79 -1.01
C PHE A 183 11.45 37.62 -0.05
N THR A 184 11.11 38.90 0.05
CA THR A 184 11.90 39.94 0.72
C THR A 184 11.47 40.15 2.18
N GLN A 185 12.27 40.92 2.93
CA GLN A 185 12.01 41.20 4.34
C GLN A 185 10.62 41.80 4.58
N GLY A 186 9.89 41.21 5.53
CA GLY A 186 8.55 41.61 5.94
C GLY A 186 7.43 41.02 5.08
N GLU A 187 7.74 40.37 3.96
CA GLU A 187 6.73 39.75 3.11
C GLU A 187 6.13 38.49 3.76
N THR A 188 4.90 38.20 3.36
CA THR A 188 4.14 37.04 3.82
C THR A 188 3.75 36.19 2.61
N LEU A 189 4.11 34.91 2.64
CA LEU A 189 3.73 33.92 1.65
C LEU A 189 2.62 33.03 2.22
N THR A 190 1.46 33.05 1.57
CA THR A 190 0.28 32.26 1.93
C THR A 190 -0.07 31.27 0.83
N GLY A 191 -0.93 30.30 1.14
CA GLY A 191 -1.39 29.31 0.15
C GLY A 191 -0.49 28.09 0.04
N LEU A 192 0.55 28.01 0.88
CA LEU A 192 1.33 26.81 1.08
C LEU A 192 0.49 25.79 1.86
N THR A 193 0.65 24.51 1.54
CA THR A 193 -0.07 23.42 2.20
C THR A 193 0.88 22.25 2.41
N LEU A 194 0.96 21.75 3.65
CA LEU A 194 1.59 20.46 3.96
C LEU A 194 0.51 19.40 3.93
N GLN A 195 0.88 18.16 3.58
CA GLN A 195 0.01 17.00 3.81
C GLN A 195 0.57 16.25 5.01
N ARG A 196 -0.22 16.15 6.09
CA ARG A 196 0.13 15.29 7.21
C ARG A 196 -0.42 13.89 6.95
N ASP A 197 0.46 12.92 6.84
CA ASP A 197 0.17 11.50 6.78
C ASP A 197 0.09 10.87 8.19
N VAL A 198 -0.18 9.56 8.25
CA VAL A 198 -0.22 8.80 9.51
C VAL A 198 1.14 8.67 10.18
N ASP A 199 2.21 8.61 9.38
CA ASP A 199 3.59 8.45 9.84
C ASP A 199 4.19 9.75 10.36
N ASN A 200 3.49 10.86 10.17
CA ASN A 200 3.95 12.22 10.40
C ASN A 200 5.29 12.49 9.71
N THR A 201 5.41 12.05 8.45
CA THR A 201 6.63 12.23 7.66
C THR A 201 7.02 13.71 7.66
N PRO A 202 8.27 14.05 8.03
CA PRO A 202 8.70 15.43 8.03
C PRO A 202 8.70 16.03 6.63
N TRP A 203 8.39 17.33 6.55
CA TRP A 203 8.50 18.10 5.32
C TRP A 203 9.79 18.93 5.33
N ILE A 204 10.37 19.15 4.17
CA ILE A 204 11.55 19.99 3.98
C ILE A 204 11.14 21.30 3.33
N LEU A 205 11.44 22.40 4.02
CA LEU A 205 11.43 23.75 3.48
C LEU A 205 12.84 24.09 3.01
N GLU A 206 13.03 24.21 1.71
CA GLU A 206 14.27 24.66 1.11
C GLU A 206 14.13 26.12 0.66
N LEU A 207 15.09 26.95 1.08
CA LEU A 207 15.18 28.37 0.75
C LEU A 207 16.51 28.63 0.04
N VAL A 208 16.48 29.34 -1.09
CA VAL A 208 17.68 29.77 -1.80
C VAL A 208 17.73 31.28 -1.81
N ASP A 209 18.82 31.87 -1.32
CA ASP A 209 19.01 33.32 -1.32
C ASP A 209 19.46 33.88 -2.68
N VAL A 210 19.62 35.20 -2.77
CA VAL A 210 20.12 35.89 -3.97
C VAL A 210 21.58 35.56 -4.31
N GLU A 211 22.36 35.04 -3.35
CA GLU A 211 23.76 34.63 -3.53
C GLU A 211 23.87 33.13 -3.91
N GLY A 212 22.77 32.40 -3.90
CA GLY A 212 22.70 30.96 -4.15
C GLY A 212 22.97 30.09 -2.91
N THR A 213 22.98 30.68 -1.71
CA THR A 213 23.06 29.93 -0.45
C THR A 213 21.76 29.18 -0.21
N VAL A 214 21.88 27.90 0.10
CA VAL A 214 20.76 27.01 0.38
C VAL A 214 20.58 26.83 1.88
N TYR A 215 19.36 27.01 2.36
CA TYR A 215 18.95 26.72 3.73
C TYR A 215 17.84 25.68 3.70
N GLN A 216 17.96 24.64 4.53
CA GLN A 216 16.95 23.59 4.65
C GLN A 216 16.45 23.52 6.09
N LEU A 217 15.14 23.48 6.25
CA LEU A 217 14.47 23.41 7.53
C LEU A 217 13.46 22.26 7.50
N GLU A 218 13.46 21.47 8.57
CA GLU A 218 12.49 20.40 8.75
C GLU A 218 11.21 20.96 9.39
N LEU A 219 10.07 20.58 8.83
CA LEU A 219 8.73 20.93 9.27
C LEU A 219 8.01 19.66 9.74
N LEU A 220 7.77 19.57 11.04
CA LEU A 220 7.07 18.44 11.64
C LEU A 220 5.56 18.65 11.55
N ALA A 221 4.96 18.23 10.43
CA ALA A 221 3.52 18.40 10.19
C ALA A 221 2.65 17.79 11.31
N GLY A 222 3.14 16.74 11.98
CA GLY A 222 2.51 16.12 13.15
C GLY A 222 2.29 17.05 14.34
N GLU A 223 3.12 18.09 14.50
CA GLU A 223 3.01 19.06 15.60
C GLU A 223 1.97 20.15 15.32
N TYR A 224 1.46 20.24 14.09
CA TYR A 224 0.60 21.34 13.66
C TYR A 224 -0.89 20.96 13.71
N THR A 225 -1.72 21.98 13.94
CA THR A 225 -3.18 21.80 13.95
C THR A 225 -3.76 21.94 12.54
N GLN A 226 -4.98 21.43 12.33
CA GLN A 226 -5.70 21.56 11.06
C GLN A 226 -6.07 23.01 10.71
N GLU A 227 -6.07 23.92 11.68
CA GLU A 227 -6.32 25.35 11.44
C GLU A 227 -5.14 26.02 10.70
N GLY A 228 -4.02 25.31 10.58
CA GLY A 228 -2.82 25.78 9.93
C GLY A 228 -1.83 26.38 10.92
N ILE A 229 -0.71 26.83 10.38
CA ILE A 229 0.38 27.42 11.16
C ILE A 229 0.98 28.61 10.44
N LYS A 230 1.35 29.62 11.22
CA LYS A 230 2.15 30.75 10.77
C LYS A 230 3.57 30.54 11.27
N LEU A 231 4.54 30.59 10.37
CA LEU A 231 5.96 30.44 10.68
C LEU A 231 6.72 31.69 10.26
N ASN A 232 7.49 32.24 11.19
CA ASN A 232 8.36 33.38 10.97
C ASN A 232 9.80 32.88 10.79
N LEU A 233 10.41 33.23 9.65
CA LEU A 233 11.81 32.97 9.37
C LEU A 233 12.68 33.95 10.13
N ILE A 234 13.60 33.43 10.96
CA ILE A 234 14.55 34.23 11.72
C ILE A 234 15.96 33.79 11.35
N TYR A 235 16.84 34.76 11.11
CA TYR A 235 18.24 34.51 10.82
C TYR A 235 19.11 34.76 12.06
N ASP A 236 19.86 33.75 12.47
CA ASP A 236 20.92 33.90 13.48
C ASP A 236 22.23 34.22 12.75
N ALA A 237 22.69 35.47 12.87
CA ALA A 237 23.91 35.94 12.21
C ALA A 237 25.20 35.33 12.79
N GLU A 238 25.19 34.88 14.05
CA GLU A 238 26.36 34.27 14.69
C GLU A 238 26.56 32.85 14.17
N GLN A 239 25.46 32.11 14.06
CA GLN A 239 25.46 30.71 13.61
C GLN A 239 25.31 30.59 12.08
N LYS A 240 24.89 31.66 11.40
CA LYS A 240 24.56 31.72 9.97
C LYS A 240 23.50 30.69 9.57
N ILE A 241 22.49 30.52 10.42
CA ILE A 241 21.39 29.58 10.20
C ILE A 241 20.06 30.32 10.15
N ILE A 242 19.09 29.74 9.43
CA ILE A 242 17.69 30.13 9.52
C ILE A 242 17.01 29.20 10.53
N SER A 243 16.10 29.77 11.30
CA SER A 243 15.23 29.04 12.23
C SER A 243 13.77 29.49 12.06
N LEU A 244 12.85 28.67 12.56
CA LEU A 244 11.42 28.91 12.49
C LEU A 244 10.87 29.21 13.89
N THR A 245 9.95 30.17 13.96
CA THR A 245 9.16 30.45 15.16
C THR A 245 7.71 30.66 14.80
N THR A 246 6.79 30.30 15.68
CA THR A 246 5.33 30.51 15.50
C THR A 246 4.87 31.86 16.04
#